data_AF-A0A3D4UFA2-F1
#
_entry.id   AF-A0A3D4UFA2-F1
#
_cell.length_a   1.000
_cell.length_b   1.000
_cell.length_c   1.000
_cell.angle_alpha   90.00
_cell.angle_beta   90.00
_cell.angle_gamma   90.00
#
_symmetry.space_group_name_H-M   'P 1'
#
loop_
_entity.id
_entity.type
_entity.pdbx_description
1 polymer ?
#
loop_
_entity_poly.entity_id
_entity_poly.type
_entity_poly.pdbx_seq_one_letter_code
_entity_poly.pdbx_strand_id
1 'polypeptide(L)'
;MDEPHPQPDPVQPVAASERFDPHLYLHPQTLSRLSTMELRAKMIVEGVMAGQHRSPYTGVSVEFAQHRPYVAGDDTRHLDWKVYARTDNLQVKQYQQETTLDLILLVDSSGSMRFGSRMFSDASGSAQEMAPDGRPNWSKFDHATATAAAMAYITINQGDR
;
A
#
# COMPACT_ATOMS: atom_id res chain seq x y z
N MET A 1 -41.09 48.35 -15.71
CA MET A 1 -41.13 47.11 -16.49
C MET A 1 -39.95 46.30 -15.99
N ASP A 2 -40.18 45.49 -14.95
CA ASP A 2 -39.16 44.58 -14.43
C ASP A 2 -39.36 43.23 -15.12
N GLU A 3 -38.36 42.78 -15.89
CA GLU A 3 -38.32 41.43 -16.43
C GLU A 3 -38.12 40.41 -15.30
N PRO A 4 -38.86 39.29 -15.29
CA PRO A 4 -38.65 38.26 -14.27
C PRO A 4 -37.34 37.51 -14.54
N HIS A 5 -36.48 37.49 -13.54
CA HIS A 5 -35.26 36.67 -13.52
C HIS A 5 -35.61 35.18 -13.79
N PRO A 6 -34.89 34.49 -14.71
CA PRO A 6 -35.10 33.06 -14.92
C PRO A 6 -34.62 32.28 -13.69
N GLN A 7 -35.52 31.49 -13.13
CA GLN A 7 -35.23 30.59 -12.02
C GLN A 7 -34.27 29.50 -12.53
N PRO A 8 -33.14 29.22 -11.85
CA PRO A 8 -32.24 28.16 -12.29
C PRO A 8 -32.96 26.81 -12.22
N ASP A 9 -32.75 25.99 -13.26
CA ASP A 9 -33.33 24.65 -13.34
C ASP A 9 -32.98 23.83 -12.08
N PRO A 10 -33.90 23.00 -11.58
CA PRO A 10 -33.63 22.14 -10.45
C PRO A 10 -32.46 21.21 -10.80
N VAL A 11 -31.39 21.29 -10.00
CA VAL A 11 -30.24 20.39 -10.10
C VAL A 11 -30.75 18.96 -9.93
N GLN A 12 -30.81 18.21 -11.02
CA GLN A 12 -31.18 16.80 -10.98
C GLN A 12 -30.18 16.06 -10.09
N PRO A 13 -30.64 15.21 -9.15
CA PRO A 13 -29.73 14.42 -8.34
C PRO A 13 -28.91 13.53 -9.28
N VAL A 14 -27.59 13.71 -9.26
CA VAL A 14 -26.64 12.86 -9.98
C VAL A 14 -26.92 11.43 -9.52
N ALA A 15 -27.36 10.57 -10.45
CA ALA A 15 -27.80 9.22 -10.14
C ALA A 15 -26.73 8.50 -9.31
N ALA A 16 -27.13 8.01 -8.15
CA ALA A 16 -26.29 7.13 -7.35
C ALA A 16 -25.99 5.86 -8.15
N SER A 17 -24.69 5.66 -8.39
CA SER A 17 -23.99 4.40 -8.63
C SER A 17 -24.43 3.51 -9.80
N GLU A 18 -23.75 3.66 -10.94
CA GLU A 18 -23.22 2.46 -11.59
C GLU A 18 -22.40 1.71 -10.52
N ARG A 19 -22.91 0.56 -10.07
CA ARG A 19 -22.21 -0.27 -9.11
C ARG A 19 -20.93 -0.75 -9.78
N PHE A 20 -19.80 -0.18 -9.40
CA PHE A 20 -18.48 -0.71 -9.75
C PHE A 20 -18.42 -2.15 -9.22
N ASP A 21 -18.22 -3.13 -10.10
CA ASP A 21 -18.03 -4.53 -9.74
C ASP A 21 -16.52 -4.79 -9.53
N PRO A 22 -16.04 -4.95 -8.28
CA PRO A 22 -14.62 -5.17 -8.02
C PRO A 22 -14.14 -6.54 -8.51
N HIS A 23 -15.04 -7.52 -8.64
CA HIS A 23 -14.72 -8.87 -9.09
C HIS A 23 -14.21 -8.90 -10.53
N LEU A 24 -14.51 -7.83 -11.28
CA LEU A 24 -14.03 -7.61 -12.64
C LEU A 24 -12.50 -7.49 -12.74
N TYR A 25 -11.88 -6.91 -11.72
CA TYR A 25 -10.44 -6.61 -11.69
C TYR A 25 -9.68 -7.56 -10.76
N LEU A 26 -10.36 -8.13 -9.77
CA LEU A 26 -9.77 -9.00 -8.75
C LEU A 26 -10.58 -10.29 -8.59
N HIS A 27 -10.31 -11.26 -9.47
CA HIS A 27 -10.92 -12.59 -9.36
C HIS A 27 -10.53 -13.27 -8.02
N PRO A 28 -11.43 -14.02 -7.35
CA PRO A 28 -11.14 -14.65 -6.05
C PRO A 28 -9.91 -15.57 -6.03
N GLN A 29 -9.65 -16.27 -7.13
CA GLN A 29 -8.45 -17.09 -7.27
C GLN A 29 -7.17 -16.24 -7.31
N THR A 30 -7.23 -15.05 -7.90
CA THR A 30 -6.13 -14.09 -7.88
C THR A 30 -5.90 -13.59 -6.46
N LEU A 31 -6.95 -13.20 -5.74
CA LEU A 31 -6.86 -12.77 -4.33
C LEU A 31 -6.24 -13.84 -3.42
N SER A 32 -6.63 -15.11 -3.62
CA SER A 32 -6.07 -16.25 -2.87
C SER A 32 -4.57 -16.44 -3.12
N ARG A 33 -4.06 -16.06 -4.30
CA ARG A 33 -2.62 -16.09 -4.61
C ARG A 33 -1.89 -14.86 -4.07
N LEU A 34 -2.58 -13.71 -4.00
CA LEU A 34 -2.03 -12.48 -3.45
C LEU A 34 -1.96 -12.51 -1.92
N SER A 35 -2.82 -13.27 -1.22
CA SER A 35 -2.85 -13.31 0.25
C SER A 35 -1.57 -13.84 0.90
N THR A 36 -0.76 -14.59 0.16
CA THR A 36 0.56 -15.07 0.62
C THR A 36 1.70 -14.10 0.28
N MET A 37 1.42 -13.01 -0.42
CA MET A 37 2.42 -12.02 -0.82
C MET A 37 2.50 -10.92 0.22
N GLU A 38 3.72 -10.46 0.48
CA GLU A 38 3.99 -9.30 1.33
C GLU A 38 4.56 -8.18 0.46
N LEU A 39 3.99 -6.98 0.56
CA LEU A 39 4.63 -5.79 0.04
C LEU A 39 5.69 -5.36 1.06
N ARG A 40 6.96 -5.38 0.67
CA ARG A 40 8.06 -4.85 1.48
C ARG A 40 8.58 -3.60 0.81
N ALA A 41 8.47 -2.47 1.49
CA ALA A 41 9.10 -1.24 1.04
C ALA A 41 10.62 -1.41 1.02
N LYS A 42 11.17 -1.68 -0.16
CA LYS A 42 12.62 -1.58 -0.38
C LYS A 42 12.92 -0.10 -0.53
N MET A 43 13.32 0.54 0.56
CA MET A 43 13.79 1.93 0.50
C MET A 43 14.78 2.05 -0.65
N ILE A 44 14.42 2.83 -1.68
CA ILE A 44 15.35 3.20 -2.73
C ILE A 44 16.39 4.09 -2.03
N VAL A 45 17.53 3.49 -1.70
CA VAL A 45 18.73 4.19 -1.32
C VAL A 45 19.28 4.85 -2.58
N GLU A 46 18.84 6.08 -2.85
CA GLU A 46 19.65 6.99 -3.66
C GLU A 46 20.79 7.49 -2.77
N GLY A 47 21.95 6.83 -2.85
CA GLY A 47 23.14 7.25 -2.13
C GLY A 47 24.17 6.15 -1.90
N VAL A 48 24.68 5.54 -2.97
CA VAL A 48 25.94 4.82 -2.89
C VAL A 48 27.07 5.83 -2.70
N MET A 49 27.61 5.96 -1.49
CA MET A 49 29.05 6.19 -1.25
C MET A 49 29.46 5.77 0.17
N ALA A 50 30.36 4.79 0.20
CA ALA A 50 31.32 4.42 1.26
C ALA A 50 30.82 4.14 2.69
N GLY A 51 30.80 2.86 3.06
CA GLY A 51 30.83 2.41 4.45
C GLY A 51 29.99 1.17 4.71
N GLN A 52 30.63 0.04 4.95
CA GLN A 52 29.96 -1.10 5.55
C GLN A 52 29.36 -0.67 6.90
N HIS A 53 28.08 -1.01 7.11
CA HIS A 53 27.32 -0.92 8.36
C HIS A 53 26.72 0.45 8.72
N ARG A 54 25.45 0.65 8.35
CA ARG A 54 24.31 0.92 9.26
C ARG A 54 23.05 1.11 8.42
N SER A 55 21.93 0.61 8.92
CA SER A 55 20.62 1.07 8.46
C SER A 55 20.57 2.59 8.65
N PRO A 56 20.28 3.41 7.61
CA PRO A 56 20.34 4.86 7.71
C PRO A 56 19.11 5.50 8.38
N TYR A 57 18.19 4.74 8.98
CA TYR A 57 16.94 5.31 9.49
C TYR A 57 16.61 5.03 10.95
N THR A 58 16.30 6.16 11.60
CA THR A 58 15.67 6.38 12.90
C THR A 58 14.27 6.92 12.60
N GLY A 59 13.21 6.13 12.77
CA GLY A 59 11.81 6.58 12.67
C GLY A 59 10.86 5.41 13.03
N VAL A 60 9.67 5.59 13.58
CA VAL A 60 9.10 6.66 14.44
C VAL A 60 8.68 5.92 15.71
N SER A 61 9.21 6.33 16.88
CA SER A 61 9.15 5.63 18.18
C SER A 61 9.95 4.33 18.27
N VAL A 62 11.20 4.45 18.70
CA VAL A 62 11.99 3.34 19.26
C VAL A 62 11.56 3.24 20.73
N GLU A 63 10.43 2.60 21.00
CA GLU A 63 9.93 2.47 22.36
C GLU A 63 10.74 1.40 23.11
N PHE A 64 11.05 1.67 24.38
CA PHE A 64 11.69 0.67 25.23
C PHE A 64 10.72 -0.51 25.40
N ALA A 65 11.14 -1.69 24.95
CA ALA A 65 10.34 -2.90 25.04
C ALA A 65 10.57 -3.60 26.39
N GLN A 66 11.81 -4.01 26.64
CA GLN A 66 12.19 -4.73 27.85
C GLN A 66 13.70 -4.76 28.04
N HIS A 67 14.14 -5.19 29.23
CA HIS A 67 15.52 -5.55 29.47
C HIS A 67 15.72 -7.05 29.25
N ARG A 68 16.82 -7.41 28.59
CA ARG A 68 17.26 -8.81 28.46
C ARG A 68 18.65 -8.98 29.11
N PRO A 69 18.95 -10.12 29.75
CA PRO A 69 20.32 -10.45 30.16
C PRO A 69 21.30 -10.38 28.99
N TYR A 70 22.47 -9.78 29.23
CA TYR A 70 23.56 -9.72 28.26
C TYR A 70 24.08 -11.13 27.91
N VAL A 71 24.38 -11.35 26.64
CA VAL A 71 25.08 -12.54 26.15
C VAL A 71 26.32 -12.10 25.36
N ALA A 72 27.40 -12.91 25.42
CA ALA A 72 28.62 -12.63 24.69
C ALA A 72 28.35 -12.45 23.18
N GLY A 73 28.77 -11.32 22.64
CA GLY A 73 28.47 -10.90 21.26
C GLY A 73 27.44 -9.77 21.16
N ASP A 74 26.69 -9.50 22.23
CA ASP A 74 25.81 -8.33 22.29
C ASP A 74 26.63 -7.02 22.28
N ASP A 75 26.09 -6.01 21.59
CA ASP A 75 26.70 -4.70 21.45
C ASP A 75 26.61 -3.91 22.77
N THR A 76 27.76 -3.56 23.33
CA THR A 76 27.86 -2.86 24.63
C THR A 76 27.24 -1.46 24.62
N ARG A 77 26.98 -0.87 23.44
CA ARG A 77 26.26 0.40 23.31
C ARG A 77 24.80 0.33 23.77
N HIS A 78 24.20 -0.86 23.79
CA HIS A 78 22.82 -1.08 24.24
C HIS A 78 22.72 -1.51 25.70
N LEU A 79 23.84 -1.57 26.44
CA LEU A 79 23.83 -1.89 27.87
C LEU A 79 23.18 -0.78 28.69
N ASP A 80 22.35 -1.18 29.65
CA ASP A 80 21.78 -0.27 30.63
C ASP A 80 22.70 -0.13 31.84
N TRP A 81 23.62 0.84 31.76
CA TRP A 81 24.54 1.14 32.86
C TRP A 81 23.83 1.53 34.16
N LYS A 82 22.60 2.05 34.10
CA LYS A 82 21.81 2.44 35.27
C LYS A 82 21.20 1.23 35.97
N VAL A 83 20.86 0.18 35.23
CA VAL A 83 20.43 -1.11 35.80
C VAL A 83 21.63 -1.85 36.37
N TYR A 84 22.75 -1.87 35.62
CA TYR A 84 24.00 -2.45 36.09
C TYR A 84 24.45 -1.86 37.43
N ALA A 85 24.51 -0.52 37.55
CA ALA A 85 24.92 0.14 38.79
C ALA A 85 24.04 -0.16 40.02
N ARG A 86 22.81 -0.68 39.82
CA ARG A 86 21.87 -1.00 40.90
C ARG A 86 21.78 -2.48 41.23
N THR A 87 22.08 -3.34 40.26
CA THR A 87 21.82 -4.78 40.37
C THR A 87 23.08 -5.62 40.15
N ASP A 88 24.19 -5.00 39.76
CA ASP A 88 25.45 -5.64 39.32
C ASP A 88 25.25 -6.70 38.20
N ASN A 89 24.12 -6.61 37.50
CA ASN A 89 23.75 -7.52 36.42
C ASN A 89 23.75 -6.77 35.08
N LEU A 90 24.45 -7.32 34.10
CA LEU A 90 24.51 -6.75 32.76
C LEU A 90 23.20 -7.03 32.01
N GLN A 91 22.49 -5.95 31.68
CA GLN A 91 21.24 -6.00 30.93
C GLN A 91 21.31 -5.11 29.70
N VAL A 92 20.78 -5.62 28.60
CA VAL A 92 20.68 -4.94 27.31
C VAL A 92 19.27 -4.39 27.15
N LYS A 93 19.14 -3.11 26.75
CA LYS A 93 17.87 -2.50 26.39
C LYS A 93 17.40 -3.05 25.04
N GLN A 94 16.23 -3.67 25.03
CA GLN A 94 15.53 -3.99 23.80
C GLN A 94 14.56 -2.87 23.48
N TYR A 95 14.46 -2.55 22.20
CA TYR A 95 13.54 -1.55 21.70
C TYR A 95 12.61 -2.20 20.68
N GLN A 96 11.35 -1.78 20.69
CA GLN A 96 10.37 -2.13 19.68
C GLN A 96 10.29 -0.95 18.71
N GLN A 97 10.37 -1.26 17.42
CA GLN A 97 10.20 -0.28 16.36
C GLN A 97 8.88 -0.55 15.67
N GLU A 98 7.97 0.41 15.70
CA GLU A 98 6.79 0.39 14.85
C GLU A 98 7.18 0.99 13.50
N THR A 99 6.82 0.30 12.42
CA THR A 99 6.97 0.80 11.05
C THR A 99 5.59 0.81 10.44
N THR A 100 5.11 1.99 10.06
CA THR A 100 3.87 2.16 9.30
C THR A 100 4.22 2.39 7.83
N LEU A 101 3.56 1.68 6.93
CA LEU A 101 3.57 1.99 5.51
C LEU A 101 2.29 2.76 5.17
N ASP A 102 2.45 3.95 4.58
CA ASP A 102 1.36 4.71 3.97
C ASP A 102 1.44 4.53 2.44
N LEU A 103 0.42 3.95 1.83
CA LEU A 103 0.38 3.69 0.39
C LEU A 103 -0.52 4.72 -0.34
N ILE A 104 0.08 5.49 -1.25
CA ILE A 104 -0.67 6.37 -2.16
C ILE A 104 -0.61 5.80 -3.59
N LEU A 105 -1.78 5.43 -4.12
CA LEU A 105 -1.92 4.90 -5.48
C LEU A 105 -2.50 5.97 -6.41
N LEU A 106 -1.76 6.32 -7.45
CA LEU A 106 -2.21 7.23 -8.49
C LEU A 106 -2.28 6.46 -9.81
N VAL A 107 -3.45 6.43 -10.43
CA VAL A 107 -3.69 5.77 -11.71
C VAL A 107 -3.90 6.83 -12.78
N ASP A 108 -3.10 6.78 -13.85
CA ASP A 108 -3.30 7.64 -15.02
C ASP A 108 -4.62 7.26 -15.73
N SER A 109 -5.44 8.26 -16.03
CA SER A 109 -6.70 8.13 -16.78
C SER A 109 -6.66 8.85 -18.14
N SER A 110 -5.46 9.25 -18.59
CA SER A 110 -5.25 9.91 -19.87
C SER A 110 -5.72 9.06 -21.06
N GLY A 111 -5.98 9.69 -22.20
CA GLY A 111 -6.43 8.99 -23.42
C GLY A 111 -5.48 7.89 -23.90
N SER A 112 -4.19 7.99 -23.56
CA SER A 112 -3.19 6.96 -23.91
C SER A 112 -3.45 5.61 -23.23
N MET A 113 -4.20 5.62 -22.13
CA MET A 113 -4.53 4.44 -21.34
C MET A 113 -5.66 3.58 -21.94
N ARG A 114 -6.34 4.07 -22.98
CA ARG A 114 -7.40 3.32 -23.69
C ARG A 114 -6.87 2.20 -24.59
N PHE A 115 -5.56 2.19 -24.88
CA PHE A 115 -4.98 1.14 -25.72
C PHE A 115 -5.11 -0.23 -25.03
N GLY A 116 -5.55 -1.25 -25.76
CA GLY A 116 -5.64 -2.63 -25.30
C GLY A 116 -5.51 -3.62 -26.46
N SER A 117 -4.73 -4.67 -26.26
CA SER A 117 -4.45 -5.70 -27.28
C SER A 117 -5.00 -7.08 -26.96
N ARG A 118 -5.49 -7.30 -25.73
CA ARG A 118 -6.07 -8.57 -25.26
C ARG A 118 -7.58 -8.43 -25.17
N MET A 119 -8.32 -9.52 -25.42
CA MET A 119 -9.75 -9.55 -25.17
C MET A 119 -10.03 -9.41 -23.68
N PHE A 120 -11.14 -8.76 -23.36
CA PHE A 120 -11.55 -8.52 -21.98
C PHE A 120 -11.86 -9.83 -21.23
N SER A 121 -12.52 -10.77 -21.90
CA SER A 121 -12.81 -12.13 -21.40
C SER A 121 -11.56 -12.87 -20.95
N ASP A 122 -10.47 -12.74 -21.72
CA ASP A 122 -9.24 -13.51 -21.51
C ASP A 122 -8.38 -12.93 -20.37
N ALA A 123 -8.54 -11.66 -20.06
CA ALA A 123 -7.67 -10.91 -19.16
C ALA A 123 -8.31 -10.59 -17.81
N SER A 124 -9.62 -10.31 -17.78
CA SER A 124 -10.34 -9.98 -16.54
C SER A 124 -10.48 -11.19 -15.60
N GLY A 125 -10.50 -12.41 -16.16
CA GLY A 125 -10.86 -13.61 -15.41
C GLY A 125 -12.34 -13.62 -14.98
N SER A 126 -13.13 -12.67 -15.48
CA SER A 126 -14.59 -12.62 -15.30
C SER A 126 -15.28 -13.32 -16.46
N ALA A 127 -16.51 -13.78 -16.26
CA ALA A 127 -17.34 -14.33 -17.35
C ALA A 127 -17.85 -13.25 -18.32
N GLN A 128 -17.48 -11.97 -18.13
CA GLN A 128 -17.90 -10.89 -19.02
C GLN A 128 -17.01 -10.82 -20.26
N GLU A 129 -17.66 -10.67 -21.42
CA GLU A 129 -16.97 -10.55 -22.71
C GLU A 129 -16.50 -9.12 -22.99
N MET A 130 -17.07 -8.13 -22.32
CA MET A 130 -16.82 -6.70 -22.58
C MET A 130 -16.60 -5.96 -21.25
N ALA A 131 -15.81 -4.89 -21.31
CA ALA A 131 -15.64 -4.03 -20.15
C ALA A 131 -16.91 -3.17 -19.90
N PRO A 132 -17.03 -2.54 -18.71
CA PRO A 132 -18.21 -1.76 -18.33
C PRO A 132 -18.56 -0.61 -19.28
N ASP A 133 -17.57 -0.05 -19.97
CA ASP A 133 -17.73 1.01 -20.97
C ASP A 133 -18.01 0.47 -22.39
N GLY A 134 -18.26 -0.84 -22.53
CA GLY A 134 -18.60 -1.50 -23.79
C GLY A 134 -17.41 -1.81 -24.70
N ARG A 135 -16.17 -1.64 -24.22
CA ARG A 135 -14.98 -2.01 -25.01
C ARG A 135 -14.75 -3.53 -25.00
N PRO A 136 -14.34 -4.13 -26.12
CA PRO A 136 -14.02 -5.57 -26.18
C PRO A 136 -12.62 -5.89 -25.66
N ASN A 137 -11.75 -4.88 -25.53
CA ASN A 137 -10.35 -5.06 -25.21
C ASN A 137 -10.05 -4.67 -23.76
N TRP A 138 -9.18 -5.46 -23.13
CA TRP A 138 -8.57 -5.13 -21.85
C TRP A 138 -7.48 -4.07 -22.06
N SER A 139 -7.71 -2.88 -21.52
CA SER A 139 -6.89 -1.69 -21.75
C SER A 139 -5.68 -1.60 -20.80
N LYS A 140 -4.79 -0.64 -21.05
CA LYS A 140 -3.73 -0.25 -20.10
C LYS A 140 -4.32 0.29 -18.80
N PHE A 141 -5.42 1.03 -18.90
CA PHE A 141 -6.18 1.47 -17.73
C PHE A 141 -6.63 0.28 -16.87
N ASP A 142 -7.18 -0.76 -17.49
CA ASP A 142 -7.62 -1.96 -16.76
C ASP A 142 -6.45 -2.67 -16.04
N HIS A 143 -5.28 -2.77 -16.69
CA HIS A 143 -4.07 -3.27 -16.05
C HIS A 143 -3.66 -2.43 -14.83
N ALA A 144 -3.65 -1.11 -14.98
CA ALA A 144 -3.22 -0.21 -13.92
C ALA A 144 -4.18 -0.28 -12.72
N THR A 145 -5.49 -0.29 -12.98
CA THR A 145 -6.53 -0.45 -11.96
C THR A 145 -6.43 -1.80 -11.25
N ALA A 146 -6.28 -2.90 -11.98
CA ALA A 146 -6.12 -4.23 -11.38
C ALA A 146 -4.86 -4.33 -10.51
N THR A 147 -3.75 -3.75 -10.98
CA THR A 147 -2.48 -3.74 -10.23
C THR A 147 -2.57 -2.87 -8.98
N ALA A 148 -3.18 -1.68 -9.10
CA ALA A 148 -3.43 -0.79 -7.97
C ALA A 148 -4.31 -1.48 -6.91
N ALA A 149 -5.40 -2.13 -7.34
CA ALA A 149 -6.29 -2.86 -6.44
C ALA A 149 -5.58 -4.05 -5.78
N ALA A 150 -4.72 -4.77 -6.50
CA ALA A 150 -3.91 -5.86 -5.95
C ALA A 150 -2.91 -5.37 -4.89
N MET A 151 -2.23 -4.24 -5.14
CA MET A 151 -1.31 -3.63 -4.17
C MET A 151 -2.05 -3.17 -2.92
N ALA A 152 -3.20 -2.51 -3.07
CA ALA A 152 -4.04 -2.09 -1.96
C ALA A 152 -4.53 -3.29 -1.13
N TYR A 153 -4.92 -4.38 -1.79
CA TYR A 153 -5.34 -5.60 -1.09
C TYR A 153 -4.22 -6.19 -0.25
N ILE A 154 -3.00 -6.25 -0.79
CA ILE A 154 -1.83 -6.76 -0.07
C ILE A 154 -1.54 -5.88 1.15
N THR A 155 -1.49 -4.55 1.00
CA THR A 155 -1.16 -3.64 2.11
C THR A 155 -2.21 -3.65 3.21
N ILE A 156 -3.50 -3.67 2.86
CA ILE A 156 -4.58 -3.78 3.84
C ILE A 156 -4.46 -5.08 4.64
N ASN A 157 -4.12 -6.19 3.99
CA ASN A 157 -3.96 -7.49 4.65
C ASN A 157 -2.72 -7.54 5.57
N GLN A 158 -1.74 -6.66 5.36
CA GLN A 158 -0.57 -6.50 6.22
C GLN A 158 -0.82 -5.56 7.43
N GLY A 159 -1.97 -4.86 7.45
CA GLY A 159 -2.27 -3.84 8.46
C GLY A 159 -1.69 -2.46 8.14
N ASP A 160 -1.17 -2.29 6.92
CA ASP A 160 -0.70 -1.02 6.38
C ASP A 160 -1.89 -0.19 5.86
N ARG A 161 -1.73 1.15 5.78
CA ARG A 161 -2.83 2.10 5.50
C ARG A 161 -2.69 2.80 4.16
#